data_AF-A0A352Y484-F1
#
_entry.id   AF-A0A352Y484-F1
#
_cell.length_a   1.000
_cell.length_b   1.000
_cell.length_c   1.000
_cell.angle_alpha   90.00
_cell.angle_beta   90.00
_cell.angle_gamma   90.00
#
_symmetry.space_group_name_H-M   'P 1'
#
loop_
_entity.id
_entity.type
_entity.pdbx_description
1 polymer ?
#
loop_
_entity_poly.entity_id
_entity_poly.type
_entity_poly.pdbx_seq_one_letter_code
_entity_poly.pdbx_strand_id
1 'polypeptide(L)'
;MRRMILVPLLIILAFFAIGGGIFYWFYNNYVYYSTDDAQITSKIINVSAPMGGTLTTLNVKLGDVVTAGQTIGTITGAPAAGASGTTGSSSAVNIVSPLSGTIIQVPAVQGQG
;
A
#
# COMPACT_ATOMS: atom_id res chain seq x y z
N MET A 1 -61.61 4.43 -37.31
CA MET A 1 -60.35 4.18 -38.05
C MET A 1 -59.14 4.81 -37.36
N ARG A 2 -59.08 6.12 -37.07
CA ARG A 2 -57.89 6.78 -36.43
C ARG A 2 -57.45 6.15 -35.09
N ARG A 3 -58.39 5.86 -34.19
CA ARG A 3 -58.15 5.20 -32.89
C ARG A 3 -57.70 3.72 -33.00
N MET A 4 -58.01 3.06 -34.12
CA MET A 4 -57.68 1.64 -34.35
C MET A 4 -56.20 1.44 -34.72
N ILE A 5 -55.55 2.49 -35.23
CA ILE A 5 -54.12 2.53 -35.57
C ILE A 5 -53.29 3.15 -34.44
N LEU A 6 -53.86 4.09 -33.68
CA LEU A 6 -53.15 4.71 -32.56
C LEU A 6 -52.82 3.73 -31.43
N VAL A 7 -53.76 2.85 -31.07
CA VAL A 7 -53.56 1.87 -29.98
C VAL A 7 -52.39 0.92 -30.24
N PRO A 8 -52.29 0.22 -31.39
CA PRO A 8 -51.14 -0.65 -31.66
C PRO A 8 -49.83 0.12 -31.80
N LEU A 9 -49.86 1.34 -32.33
CA LEU A 9 -48.67 2.19 -32.45
C LEU A 9 -48.12 2.60 -31.08
N LEU A 10 -49.00 2.92 -30.13
CA LEU A 10 -48.61 3.26 -28.76
C LEU A 10 -48.05 2.04 -28.02
N ILE A 11 -48.61 0.85 -28.25
CA ILE A 11 -48.10 -0.41 -27.72
C ILE A 11 -46.68 -0.70 -28.23
N ILE A 12 -46.45 -0.55 -29.54
CA ILE A 12 -45.11 -0.75 -30.13
C ILE A 12 -44.12 0.25 -29.53
N LEU A 13 -44.50 1.52 -29.39
CA LEU A 13 -43.65 2.53 -28.78
C LEU A 13 -43.30 2.20 -27.33
N ALA A 14 -44.26 1.70 -26.55
CA ALA A 14 -44.04 1.24 -25.19
C ALA A 14 -43.06 0.06 -25.14
N PHE A 15 -43.16 -0.90 -26.06
CA PHE A 15 -42.20 -2.01 -26.16
C PHE A 15 -40.79 -1.54 -26.47
N PHE A 16 -40.62 -0.56 -27.37
CA PHE A 16 -39.30 0.02 -27.66
C PHE A 16 -38.72 0.79 -26.48
N ALA A 17 -39.54 1.53 -25.74
CA ALA A 17 -39.08 2.25 -24.55
C ALA A 17 -38.62 1.28 -23.44
N ILE A 18 -39.38 0.21 -23.21
CA ILE A 18 -39.04 -0.84 -22.24
C ILE A 18 -37.77 -1.58 -22.68
N GLY A 19 -37.70 -2.02 -23.93
CA GLY A 19 -36.54 -2.73 -24.47
C GLY A 19 -35.26 -1.87 -24.45
N GLY A 20 -35.36 -0.59 -24.80
CA GLY A 20 -34.25 0.36 -24.72
C GLY A 20 -33.77 0.59 -23.29
N GLY A 21 -34.70 0.71 -22.33
CA GLY A 21 -34.36 0.85 -20.91
C GLY A 21 -33.64 -0.38 -20.34
N ILE A 22 -34.13 -1.58 -20.67
CA ILE A 22 -33.48 -2.85 -20.27
C ILE A 22 -32.09 -2.96 -20.91
N PHE A 23 -31.96 -2.68 -22.21
CA PHE A 23 -30.68 -2.72 -22.91
C PHE A 23 -29.66 -1.74 -22.31
N TYR A 24 -30.08 -0.50 -22.03
CA TYR A 24 -29.24 0.50 -21.40
C TYR A 24 -28.77 0.06 -20.02
N TRP A 25 -29.67 -0.49 -19.19
CA TRP A 25 -29.33 -0.98 -17.86
C TRP A 25 -28.34 -2.15 -17.90
N PHE A 26 -28.54 -3.12 -18.80
CA PHE A 26 -27.60 -4.23 -18.99
C PHE A 26 -26.24 -3.75 -19.51
N TYR A 27 -26.20 -2.87 -20.51
CA TYR A 27 -24.94 -2.34 -21.04
C TYR A 27 -24.14 -1.63 -19.93
N ASN A 28 -24.80 -0.81 -19.12
CA ASN A 28 -24.15 -0.09 -18.03
C ASN A 28 -23.74 -1.00 -16.85
N ASN A 29 -24.41 -2.13 -16.62
CA ASN A 29 -24.04 -3.07 -15.57
C ASN A 29 -22.87 -3.99 -15.96
N TYR A 30 -22.79 -4.41 -17.23
CA TYR A 30 -21.77 -5.36 -17.70
C TYR A 30 -20.46 -4.71 -18.17
N VAL A 31 -20.50 -3.46 -18.64
CA VAL A 31 -19.30 -2.77 -19.13
C VAL A 31 -18.47 -2.18 -17.98
N TYR A 32 -19.11 -1.86 -16.86
CA TYR A 32 -18.46 -1.26 -15.69
C TYR A 32 -18.38 -2.29 -14.56
N TYR A 33 -17.47 -3.24 -14.69
CA TYR A 33 -16.95 -3.92 -13.50
C TYR A 33 -16.11 -2.92 -12.71
N SER A 34 -16.76 -2.16 -11.83
CA SER A 34 -16.05 -1.39 -10.81
C SER A 34 -15.35 -2.38 -9.89
N THR A 35 -14.08 -2.65 -10.17
CA THR A 35 -13.19 -3.26 -9.19
C THR A 35 -12.86 -2.17 -8.17
N ASP A 36 -13.76 -1.98 -7.20
CA ASP A 36 -13.66 -0.87 -6.24
C ASP A 36 -12.55 -1.12 -5.20
N ASP A 37 -12.18 -2.37 -4.98
CA ASP A 37 -11.31 -2.74 -3.87
C ASP A 37 -10.16 -3.62 -4.36
N ALA A 38 -9.15 -2.99 -4.98
CA ALA A 38 -7.83 -3.59 -5.03
C ALA A 38 -7.25 -3.57 -3.60
N GLN A 39 -7.66 -4.51 -2.75
CA GLN A 39 -7.06 -4.68 -1.44
C GLN A 39 -5.67 -5.30 -1.60
N ILE A 40 -4.66 -4.50 -1.31
CA ILE A 40 -3.27 -4.97 -1.23
C ILE A 40 -3.12 -5.73 0.09
N THR A 41 -3.41 -7.04 0.08
CA THR A 41 -3.14 -7.93 1.22
C THR A 41 -1.64 -8.23 1.30
N SER A 42 -0.88 -7.26 1.77
CA SER A 42 0.57 -7.40 1.95
C SER A 42 0.89 -7.69 3.42
N LYS A 43 1.79 -8.66 3.65
CA LYS A 43 2.32 -8.93 4.99
C LYS A 43 3.22 -7.77 5.41
N ILE A 44 2.73 -6.94 6.33
CA ILE A 44 3.49 -5.84 6.92
C ILE A 44 4.31 -6.40 8.09
N ILE A 45 5.61 -6.14 8.10
CA ILE A 45 6.51 -6.49 9.20
C ILE A 45 7.14 -5.22 9.77
N ASN A 46 7.22 -5.13 11.08
CA ASN A 46 7.91 -4.04 11.75
C ASN A 46 9.41 -4.40 11.90
N VAL A 47 10.29 -3.49 11.49
CA VAL A 47 11.74 -3.64 11.64
C VAL A 47 12.19 -2.74 12.78
N SER A 48 12.66 -3.33 13.87
CA SER A 48 13.12 -2.61 15.06
C SER A 48 14.63 -2.77 15.27
N ALA A 49 15.21 -1.78 15.95
CA ALA A 49 16.59 -1.77 16.38
C ALA A 49 16.96 -3.04 17.18
N PRO A 50 18.04 -3.76 16.84
CA PRO A 50 18.47 -4.94 17.62
C PRO A 50 19.06 -4.58 18.99
N MET A 51 19.51 -3.33 19.19
CA MET A 51 20.01 -2.81 20.46
C MET A 51 19.62 -1.34 20.65
N GLY A 52 19.47 -0.90 21.91
CA GLY A 52 19.28 0.51 22.24
C GLY A 52 20.51 1.34 21.88
N GLY A 53 20.31 2.47 21.19
CA GLY A 53 21.37 3.33 20.69
C GLY A 53 20.79 4.47 19.85
N THR A 54 21.64 5.44 19.50
CA THR A 54 21.22 6.57 18.64
C THR A 54 21.19 6.14 17.18
N LEU A 55 20.09 6.43 16.47
CA LEU A 55 19.99 6.17 15.05
C LEU A 55 20.84 7.18 14.27
N THR A 56 22.02 6.74 13.82
CA THR A 56 23.02 7.60 13.18
C THR A 56 22.68 7.88 11.73
N THR A 57 22.14 6.88 11.01
CA THR A 57 21.82 7.02 9.59
C THR A 57 20.61 6.14 9.23
N LEU A 58 19.68 6.72 8.49
CA LEU A 58 18.55 6.01 7.89
C LEU A 58 18.60 6.24 6.37
N ASN A 59 18.82 5.16 5.61
CA ASN A 59 19.05 5.23 4.16
C ASN A 59 17.78 4.96 3.35
N VAL A 60 16.60 4.97 3.99
CA VAL A 60 15.35 4.56 3.36
C VAL A 60 14.23 5.55 3.59
N LYS A 61 13.37 5.73 2.59
CA LYS A 61 12.22 6.64 2.60
C LYS A 61 10.91 5.91 2.31
N LEU A 62 9.80 6.57 2.61
CA LEU A 62 8.47 6.10 2.25
C LEU A 62 8.38 5.91 0.73
N GLY A 63 7.96 4.73 0.29
CA GLY A 63 7.86 4.36 -1.13
C GLY A 63 9.09 3.68 -1.72
N ASP A 64 10.20 3.59 -0.99
CA ASP A 64 11.40 2.90 -1.48
C ASP A 64 11.22 1.38 -1.49
N VAL A 65 11.77 0.73 -2.52
CA VAL A 65 11.82 -0.74 -2.62
C VAL A 65 13.09 -1.24 -1.96
N VAL A 66 12.93 -2.12 -0.97
CA VAL A 66 14.02 -2.79 -0.27
C VAL A 66 14.07 -4.28 -0.59
N THR A 67 15.25 -4.87 -0.48
CA THR A 67 15.47 -6.33 -0.66
C THR A 67 15.76 -7.00 0.67
N ALA A 68 15.44 -8.29 0.79
CA ALA A 68 15.77 -9.08 1.97
C ALA A 68 17.30 -9.06 2.22
N GLY A 69 17.70 -8.69 3.44
CA GLY A 69 19.10 -8.53 3.84
C GLY A 69 19.69 -7.14 3.57
N GLN A 70 18.97 -6.22 2.92
CA GLN A 70 19.48 -4.88 2.66
C GLN A 70 19.59 -4.05 3.94
N THR A 71 20.72 -3.37 4.13
CA THR A 71 20.91 -2.43 5.23
C THR A 71 20.04 -1.18 5.01
N ILE A 72 19.09 -0.96 5.91
CA ILE A 72 18.15 0.17 5.87
C ILE A 72 18.58 1.34 6.76
N GLY A 73 19.43 1.07 7.76
CA GLY A 73 19.97 2.08 8.65
C GLY A 73 21.06 1.53 9.57
N THR A 74 21.74 2.43 10.27
CA THR A 74 22.80 2.10 11.22
C THR A 74 22.50 2.77 12.55
N ILE A 75 22.70 2.02 13.62
CA ILE A 75 22.56 2.49 15.00
C ILE A 75 23.93 2.47 15.63
N THR A 76 24.33 3.57 16.26
CA THR A 76 25.49 3.60 17.14
C THR A 76 25.00 3.48 18.58
N GLY A 77 25.32 2.37 19.23
CA GLY A 77 25.12 2.23 20.68
C GLY A 77 25.98 3.23 21.45
N ALA A 78 25.42 3.84 22.50
CA ALA A 78 26.24 4.47 23.54
C ALA A 78 27.17 3.40 24.15
N PRO A 79 28.41 3.73 24.53
CA PRO A 79 29.38 2.73 24.96
C PRO A 79 28.84 1.99 26.18
N ALA A 80 28.87 0.66 26.14
CA ALA A 80 28.58 -0.15 27.32
C ALA A 80 29.62 0.20 28.40
N ALA A 81 29.17 0.85 29.48
CA ALA A 81 29.98 1.06 30.66
C ALA A 81 30.24 -0.31 31.32
N GLY A 82 31.42 -0.87 31.09
CA GLY A 82 31.90 -2.02 31.85
C GLY A 82 32.77 -3.03 31.09
N ALA A 83 33.96 -2.62 30.66
CA ALA A 83 35.17 -3.46 30.69
C ALA A 83 36.41 -2.65 30.24
N SER A 84 37.26 -2.35 31.23
CA SER A 84 38.70 -2.13 31.17
C SER A 84 39.36 -1.91 29.79
N GLY A 85 39.79 -0.66 29.55
CA GLY A 85 41.12 -0.37 29.01
C GLY A 85 41.50 -0.94 27.64
N THR A 86 40.82 -0.55 26.56
CA THR A 86 41.43 -0.22 25.27
C THR A 86 40.41 0.60 24.47
N THR A 87 40.83 1.69 23.85
CA THR A 87 40.03 2.46 22.87
C THR A 87 39.42 1.52 21.82
N GLY A 88 38.11 1.26 21.88
CA GLY A 88 37.45 0.23 21.07
C GLY A 88 36.06 0.67 20.59
N SER A 89 36.04 1.14 19.34
CA SER A 89 34.92 1.36 18.42
C SER A 89 33.48 1.27 18.97
N SER A 90 32.80 2.41 18.91
CA SER A 90 31.34 2.50 18.81
C SER A 90 30.85 1.41 17.84
N SER A 91 30.22 0.36 18.36
CA SER A 91 29.77 -0.75 17.53
C SER A 91 28.53 -0.28 16.78
N ALA A 92 28.74 0.14 15.54
CA ALA A 92 27.69 0.41 14.60
C ALA A 92 26.99 -0.91 14.28
N VAL A 93 25.72 -1.03 14.67
CA VAL A 93 24.89 -2.18 14.32
C VAL A 93 24.01 -1.82 13.14
N ASN A 94 24.12 -2.64 12.10
CA ASN A 94 23.36 -2.48 10.86
C ASN A 94 21.93 -3.02 11.06
N ILE A 95 20.94 -2.19 10.80
CA ILE A 95 19.54 -2.62 10.68
C ILE A 95 19.35 -3.15 9.26
N VAL A 96 18.90 -4.41 9.13
CA VAL A 96 18.66 -5.06 7.84
C VAL A 96 17.18 -5.33 7.62
N SER A 97 16.74 -5.24 6.37
CA SER A 97 15.37 -5.61 6.01
C SER A 97 15.19 -7.14 6.08
N PRO A 98 14.18 -7.66 6.79
CA PRO A 98 13.93 -9.10 6.86
C PRO A 98 13.35 -9.68 5.55
N LEU A 99 12.73 -8.84 4.71
CA LEU A 99 12.02 -9.23 3.49
C LEU A 99 12.23 -8.21 2.37
N SER A 100 12.03 -8.65 1.14
CA SER A 100 11.94 -7.75 -0.02
C SER A 100 10.53 -7.14 -0.08
N GLY A 101 10.43 -5.83 -0.25
CA GLY A 101 9.13 -5.14 -0.30
C GLY A 101 9.25 -3.61 -0.39
N THR A 102 8.13 -2.91 -0.37
CA THR A 102 8.08 -1.45 -0.39
C THR A 102 7.85 -0.90 1.01
N ILE A 103 8.54 0.18 1.37
CA ILE A 103 8.35 0.84 2.66
C ILE A 103 7.06 1.66 2.61
N ILE A 104 6.12 1.32 3.49
CA ILE A 104 4.81 1.98 3.60
C ILE A 104 4.71 2.92 4.81
N GLN A 105 5.70 2.92 5.69
CA GLN A 105 5.76 3.81 6.84
C GLN A 105 7.18 3.93 7.36
N VAL A 106 7.62 5.16 7.68
CA VAL A 106 8.91 5.43 8.33
C VAL A 106 8.63 6.26 9.58
N PRO A 107 8.44 5.64 10.75
CA PRO A 107 8.24 6.38 12.00
C PRO A 107 9.56 6.87 12.64
N ALA A 108 10.71 6.44 12.13
CA ALA A 108 12.02 6.73 12.72
C ALA A 108 12.67 7.99 12.10
N VAL A 109 13.19 8.88 12.95
CA VAL A 109 13.91 10.10 12.53
C VAL A 109 15.39 9.98 12.92
N GLN A 110 16.29 10.34 12.00
CA GLN A 110 17.73 10.37 12.25
C GLN A 110 18.05 11.24 13.48
N GLY A 111 18.82 10.71 14.43
CA GLY A 111 19.16 11.39 15.68
C GLY A 111 18.20 11.16 16.85
N GLN A 112 17.15 10.35 16.69
CA GLN A 112 16.37 9.83 17.82
C GLN A 112 17.10 8.64 18.47
N GLY A 113 17.08 8.61 19.81
CA GLY A 113 17.60 7.56 20.67
C GLY A 113 16.72 7.41 21.90
#